data_AF-A0A534MCF8-F1
#
_entry.id   AF-A0A534MCF8-F1
#
_cell.length_a   1.000
_cell.length_b   1.000
_cell.length_c   1.000
_cell.angle_alpha   90.00
_cell.angle_beta   90.00
_cell.angle_gamma   90.00
#
_symmetry.space_group_name_H-M   'P 1'
#
loop_
_entity.id
_entity.type
_entity.pdbx_description
1 polymer ?
#
loop_
_entity_poly.entity_id
_entity_poly.type
_entity_poly.pdbx_seq_one_letter_code
_entity_poly.pdbx_strand_id
1 'polypeptide(L)'
;LAFYDAWAVYRTKHMITLADELTSQRLPILLVIPKKAGYSFRQQKSLKEQVASGEEREAMFVGLGDLIIPGILAVSAFTFSSAAGRSFLGVLPNGIIAFGTVLGSLVGFMVLMRYVLKGNPQAGLPLLNGGALLGFIIASLLVYGTVHIG
;
A
#
# COMPACT_ATOMS: atom_id res chain seq x y z
N LEU A 1 -0.41 -2.44 -12.50
CA LEU A 1 -1.29 -2.63 -11.32
C LEU A 1 -1.72 -1.31 -10.68
N ALA A 2 -0.80 -0.47 -10.17
CA ALA A 2 -1.17 0.80 -9.54
C ALA A 2 -2.06 1.71 -10.41
N PHE A 3 -1.75 1.86 -11.70
CA PHE A 3 -2.58 2.62 -12.64
C PHE A 3 -3.98 2.00 -12.83
N TYR A 4 -4.05 0.66 -12.87
CA TYR A 4 -5.31 -0.07 -13.00
C TYR A 4 -6.20 0.10 -11.75
N ASP A 5 -5.60 0.06 -10.55
CA ASP A 5 -6.32 0.30 -9.28
C ASP A 5 -6.89 1.74 -9.21
N ALA A 6 -6.07 2.73 -9.57
CA ALA A 6 -6.54 4.12 -9.66
C ALA A 6 -7.69 4.27 -10.67
N TRP A 7 -7.55 3.70 -11.86
CA TRP A 7 -8.58 3.78 -12.89
C TRP A 7 -9.88 3.07 -12.48
N ALA A 8 -9.79 1.89 -11.86
CA ALA A 8 -10.94 1.12 -11.41
C ALA A 8 -11.69 1.82 -10.26
N VAL A 9 -10.97 2.47 -9.34
CA VAL A 9 -11.56 3.21 -8.21
C VAL A 9 -12.24 4.49 -8.68
N TYR A 10 -11.55 5.32 -9.48
CA TYR A 10 -12.04 6.66 -9.80
C TYR A 10 -12.99 6.71 -10.99
N ARG A 11 -12.83 5.83 -11.98
CA ARG A 11 -13.57 5.96 -13.24
C ARG A 11 -14.72 4.97 -13.37
N THR A 12 -14.52 3.71 -13.01
CA THR A 12 -15.53 2.67 -13.30
C THR A 12 -16.42 2.35 -12.10
N LYS A 13 -16.02 2.67 -10.86
CA LYS A 13 -16.69 2.25 -9.61
C LYS A 13 -16.97 0.73 -9.53
N HIS A 14 -16.45 -0.06 -10.46
CA HIS A 14 -16.71 -1.50 -10.62
C HIS A 14 -16.10 -2.31 -9.46
N MET A 15 -15.12 -1.72 -8.78
CA MET A 15 -14.50 -2.28 -7.58
C MET A 15 -15.45 -2.35 -6.39
N ILE A 16 -16.49 -1.51 -6.34
CA ILE A 16 -17.54 -1.56 -5.31
C ILE A 16 -18.40 -2.82 -5.52
N THR A 17 -18.80 -3.09 -6.77
CA THR A 17 -19.59 -4.28 -7.13
C THR A 17 -18.82 -5.58 -6.90
N LEU A 18 -17.53 -5.62 -7.26
CA LEU A 18 -16.66 -6.78 -7.01
C LEU A 18 -16.41 -7.03 -5.52
N ALA A 19 -16.21 -5.98 -4.72
CA ALA A 19 -15.99 -6.13 -3.29
C ALA A 19 -17.21 -6.74 -2.58
N ASP A 20 -18.44 -6.40 -2.98
CA ASP A 20 -19.65 -7.01 -2.43
C ASP A 20 -19.82 -8.47 -2.85
N GLU A 21 -19.48 -8.83 -4.09
CA GLU A 21 -19.53 -10.20 -4.59
C GLU A 21 -18.52 -11.11 -3.85
N LEU A 22 -17.29 -10.60 -3.63
CA LEU A 22 -16.23 -11.35 -2.96
C LEU A 22 -16.44 -11.45 -1.45
N THR A 23 -17.07 -10.45 -0.85
CA THR A 23 -17.45 -10.48 0.58
C THR A 23 -18.63 -11.43 0.82
N SER A 24 -19.61 -11.50 -0.09
CA SER A 24 -20.70 -12.48 -0.01
C SER A 24 -20.20 -13.92 -0.14
N GLN A 25 -19.15 -14.14 -0.93
CA GLN A 25 -18.48 -15.43 -1.09
C GLN A 25 -17.42 -15.75 -0.01
N ARG A 26 -17.17 -14.86 0.97
CA ARG A 26 -16.17 -15.01 2.05
C ARG A 26 -14.77 -15.41 1.57
N LEU A 27 -14.32 -14.92 0.43
CA LEU A 27 -12.99 -15.26 -0.06
C LEU A 27 -11.93 -14.49 0.76
N PRO A 28 -11.01 -15.17 1.48
CA PRO A 28 -10.10 -14.55 2.44
C PRO A 28 -8.88 -13.95 1.74
N ILE A 29 -9.11 -12.94 0.90
CA ILE A 29 -8.07 -12.25 0.11
C ILE A 29 -7.86 -10.79 0.53
N LEU A 30 -8.63 -10.33 1.52
CA LEU A 30 -8.65 -8.95 1.99
C LEU A 30 -8.16 -8.85 3.44
N LEU A 31 -7.17 -7.99 3.68
CA LEU A 31 -6.74 -7.56 5.00
C LEU A 31 -7.71 -6.50 5.53
N VAL A 32 -8.08 -6.59 6.81
CA VAL A 32 -8.97 -5.63 7.48
C VAL A 32 -8.16 -4.75 8.42
N ILE A 33 -8.20 -3.44 8.19
CA ILE A 33 -7.55 -2.45 9.05
C ILE A 33 -8.63 -1.62 9.76
N PRO A 34 -8.78 -1.75 11.09
CA PRO A 34 -9.82 -1.06 11.83
C PRO A 34 -9.54 0.45 11.96
N LYS A 35 -10.58 1.29 11.81
CA LYS A 35 -10.50 2.76 12.03
C LYS A 35 -10.49 3.11 13.52
N LYS A 36 -11.08 2.26 14.38
CA LYS A 36 -11.19 2.44 15.83
C LYS A 36 -10.79 1.16 16.57
N ALA A 37 -10.16 1.29 17.73
CA ALA A 37 -9.70 0.15 18.53
C ALA A 37 -10.83 -0.77 19.05
N GLY A 38 -12.08 -0.29 19.10
CA GLY A 38 -13.27 -1.07 19.48
C GLY A 38 -13.95 -1.82 18.33
N TYR A 39 -13.31 -1.95 17.18
CA TYR A 39 -13.89 -2.56 15.98
C TYR A 39 -14.08 -4.07 16.11
N SER A 40 -15.26 -4.58 15.74
CA SER A 40 -15.58 -6.02 15.73
C SER A 40 -16.01 -6.47 14.33
N PHE A 41 -15.17 -7.31 13.70
CA PHE A 41 -15.44 -7.87 12.37
C PHE A 41 -16.74 -8.69 12.31
N ARG A 42 -17.21 -9.23 13.45
CA ARG A 42 -18.45 -10.03 13.53
C ARG A 42 -19.74 -9.20 13.49
N GLN A 43 -19.66 -7.91 13.76
CA GLN A 43 -20.83 -6.99 13.80
C GLN A 43 -20.89 -6.07 12.58
N GLN A 44 -19.99 -6.25 11.61
CA GLN A 44 -19.88 -5.38 10.44
C GLN A 44 -21.09 -5.59 9.50
N LYS A 45 -21.92 -4.54 9.30
CA LYS A 45 -22.97 -4.51 8.26
C LYS A 45 -22.35 -4.63 6.86
N SER A 46 -23.10 -5.08 5.86
CA SER A 46 -22.59 -5.21 4.50
C SER A 46 -22.05 -3.87 3.96
N LEU A 47 -20.96 -3.90 3.18
CA LEU A 47 -20.35 -2.70 2.58
C LEU A 47 -21.38 -1.90 1.76
N LYS A 48 -22.29 -2.60 1.08
CA LYS A 48 -23.46 -2.05 0.35
C LYS A 48 -24.42 -1.24 1.22
N GLU A 49 -24.78 -1.73 2.40
CA GLU A 49 -25.70 -1.04 3.32
C GLU A 49 -25.05 0.19 3.96
N GLN A 50 -23.75 0.14 4.29
CA GLN A 50 -23.01 1.29 4.83
C GLN A 50 -22.88 2.40 3.77
N VAL A 51 -22.64 2.03 2.51
CA VAL A 51 -22.58 2.99 1.39
C VAL A 51 -23.95 3.57 1.05
N ALA A 52 -25.02 2.78 1.13
CA ALA A 52 -26.39 3.24 0.88
C ALA A 52 -26.97 4.11 2.02
N SER A 53 -26.54 3.88 3.27
CA SER A 53 -26.95 4.65 4.45
C SER A 53 -26.09 5.89 4.72
N GLY A 54 -24.99 6.07 4.00
CA GLY A 54 -24.04 7.18 4.23
C GLY A 54 -23.27 7.06 5.55
N GLU A 55 -23.28 5.89 6.21
CA GLU A 55 -22.51 5.62 7.42
C GLU A 55 -21.00 5.63 7.10
N GLU A 56 -20.18 6.22 8.00
CA GLU A 56 -18.73 6.20 7.83
C GLU A 56 -18.19 4.76 7.90
N ARG A 57 -17.39 4.36 6.91
CA ARG A 57 -16.75 3.04 6.90
C ARG A 57 -15.85 2.85 8.13
N GLU A 58 -16.15 1.84 8.94
CA GLU A 58 -15.44 1.58 10.20
C GLU A 58 -14.12 0.79 10.04
N ALA A 59 -13.89 0.20 8.87
CA ALA A 59 -12.65 -0.49 8.53
C ALA A 59 -12.32 -0.36 7.04
N MET A 60 -11.02 -0.41 6.76
CA MET A 60 -10.47 -0.44 5.41
C MET A 60 -10.16 -1.88 5.03
N PHE A 61 -10.60 -2.28 3.84
CA PHE A 61 -10.18 -3.52 3.22
C PHE A 61 -9.03 -3.23 2.25
N VAL A 62 -7.90 -3.88 2.46
CA VAL A 62 -6.70 -3.78 1.62
C VAL A 62 -6.44 -5.13 0.99
N GLY A 63 -6.07 -5.19 -0.29
CA GLY A 63 -5.67 -6.45 -0.90
C GLY A 63 -4.38 -6.96 -0.24
N LEU A 64 -4.30 -8.25 0.10
CA LEU A 64 -3.05 -8.82 0.62
C LEU A 64 -1.88 -8.62 -0.35
N GLY A 65 -2.15 -8.64 -1.65
CA GLY A 65 -1.16 -8.34 -2.69
C GLY A 65 -0.55 -6.94 -2.57
N ASP A 66 -1.30 -5.97 -2.05
CA ASP A 66 -0.85 -4.59 -1.91
C ASP A 66 0.29 -4.47 -0.90
N LEU A 67 0.30 -5.32 0.13
CA LEU A 67 1.38 -5.38 1.13
C LEU A 67 2.57 -6.21 0.61
N ILE A 68 2.31 -7.24 -0.18
CA ILE A 68 3.33 -8.14 -0.71
C ILE A 68 4.21 -7.43 -1.76
N ILE A 69 3.63 -6.60 -2.64
CA ILE A 69 4.37 -5.94 -3.73
C ILE A 69 5.52 -5.05 -3.22
N PRO A 70 5.32 -4.12 -2.26
CA PRO A 70 6.40 -3.35 -1.65
C PRO A 70 7.43 -4.22 -0.93
N GLY A 71 6.99 -5.33 -0.32
CA GLY A 71 7.86 -6.28 0.35
C GLY A 71 8.82 -6.98 -0.61
N ILE A 72 8.31 -7.46 -1.74
CA ILE A 72 9.13 -8.06 -2.81
C ILE A 72 10.15 -7.04 -3.33
N LEU A 73 9.73 -5.78 -3.54
CA LEU A 73 10.64 -4.72 -3.99
C LEU A 73 11.77 -4.47 -2.97
N ALA A 74 11.46 -4.42 -1.68
CA ALA A 74 12.47 -4.23 -0.64
C ALA A 74 13.48 -5.39 -0.56
N VAL A 75 13.01 -6.63 -0.67
CA VAL A 75 13.88 -7.82 -0.70
C VAL A 75 14.76 -7.79 -1.95
N SER A 76 14.18 -7.53 -3.12
CA SER A 76 14.93 -7.41 -4.38
C SER A 76 15.99 -6.31 -4.32
N ALA A 77 15.64 -5.16 -3.73
CA ALA A 77 16.57 -4.07 -3.51
C ALA A 77 17.75 -4.49 -2.61
N PHE A 78 17.52 -5.32 -1.59
CA PHE A 78 18.60 -5.81 -0.73
C PHE A 78 19.51 -6.82 -1.44
N THR A 79 18.94 -7.73 -2.24
CA THR A 79 19.68 -8.84 -2.87
C THR A 79 20.38 -8.45 -4.16
N PHE A 80 19.78 -7.57 -4.97
CA PHE A 80 20.28 -7.23 -6.31
C PHE A 80 20.94 -5.85 -6.40
N SER A 81 20.81 -4.99 -5.38
CA SER A 81 21.54 -3.72 -5.40
C SER A 81 23.04 -3.96 -5.18
N SER A 82 23.86 -3.27 -5.97
CA SER A 82 25.31 -3.35 -5.90
C SER A 82 25.86 -3.04 -4.50
N ALA A 83 26.86 -3.78 -4.05
CA ALA A 83 27.57 -3.42 -2.81
C ALA A 83 28.51 -2.21 -3.01
N ALA A 84 28.74 -1.78 -4.25
CA ALA A 84 29.59 -0.65 -4.60
C ALA A 84 28.77 0.66 -4.57
N GLY A 85 28.68 1.29 -3.40
CA GLY A 85 27.96 2.56 -3.20
C GLY A 85 28.40 3.25 -1.91
N ARG A 86 27.83 4.43 -1.63
CA ARG A 86 28.10 5.14 -0.38
C ARG A 86 27.42 4.43 0.79
N SER A 87 28.22 3.82 1.65
CA SER A 87 27.76 3.37 2.96
C SER A 87 27.50 4.58 3.86
N PHE A 88 26.41 4.54 4.61
CA PHE A 88 26.02 5.58 5.56
C PHE A 88 25.85 4.96 6.94
N LEU A 89 26.45 5.57 7.98
CA LEU A 89 26.38 5.09 9.38
C LEU A 89 26.79 3.60 9.55
N GLY A 90 27.72 3.09 8.74
CA GLY A 90 28.15 1.68 8.80
C GLY A 90 27.16 0.68 8.21
N VAL A 91 26.04 1.14 7.64
CA VAL A 91 25.07 0.31 6.92
C VAL A 91 25.49 0.16 5.47
N LEU A 92 25.41 -1.07 4.95
CA LEU A 92 25.72 -1.38 3.56
C LEU A 92 24.77 -0.64 2.59
N PRO A 93 25.25 -0.26 1.38
CA PRO A 93 24.46 0.41 0.33
C PRO A 93 23.11 -0.24 0.04
N ASN A 94 23.10 -1.56 -0.13
CA ASN A 94 21.88 -2.35 -0.38
C ASN A 94 20.90 -2.32 0.81
N GLY A 95 21.41 -2.29 2.04
CA GLY A 95 20.61 -2.14 3.27
C GLY A 95 19.91 -0.79 3.34
N ILE A 96 20.57 0.29 2.93
CA ILE A 96 20.00 1.65 2.90
C ILE A 96 18.85 1.72 1.90
N ILE A 97 18.98 1.10 0.73
CA ILE A 97 17.96 1.10 -0.32
C ILE A 97 16.74 0.27 0.10
N ALA A 98 16.97 -0.93 0.64
CA ALA A 98 15.90 -1.77 1.18
C ALA A 98 15.14 -1.04 2.31
N PHE A 99 15.88 -0.41 3.24
CA PHE A 99 15.28 0.37 4.32
C PHE A 99 14.49 1.57 3.79
N GLY A 100 15.04 2.33 2.83
CA GLY A 100 14.36 3.45 2.19
C GLY A 100 13.08 3.03 1.45
N THR A 101 13.07 1.86 0.82
CA THR A 101 11.89 1.29 0.17
C THR A 101 10.78 0.98 1.19
N VAL A 102 11.13 0.33 2.30
CA VAL A 102 10.20 0.03 3.40
C VAL A 102 9.69 1.31 4.06
N LEU A 103 10.58 2.28 4.29
CA LEU A 103 10.20 3.56 4.88
C LEU A 103 9.27 4.35 3.94
N GLY A 104 9.53 4.32 2.64
CA GLY A 104 8.67 4.91 1.62
C GLY A 104 7.28 4.27 1.56
N SER A 105 7.19 2.94 1.67
CA SER A 105 5.89 2.25 1.71
C SER A 105 5.10 2.58 2.98
N LEU A 106 5.78 2.69 4.14
CA LEU A 106 5.19 3.16 5.41
C LEU A 106 4.67 4.59 5.31
N VAL A 107 5.42 5.50 4.68
CA VAL A 107 4.96 6.88 4.44
C VAL A 107 3.75 6.89 3.50
N GLY A 108 3.79 6.11 2.42
CA GLY A 108 2.65 5.92 1.52
C GLY A 108 1.41 5.40 2.26
N PHE A 109 1.60 4.45 3.16
CA PHE A 109 0.53 3.93 4.03
C PHE A 109 -0.03 4.99 4.97
N MET A 110 0.83 5.78 5.62
CA MET A 110 0.40 6.87 6.51
C MET A 110 -0.42 7.92 5.75
N VAL A 111 0.01 8.28 4.53
CA VAL A 111 -0.73 9.22 3.67
C VAL A 111 -2.09 8.63 3.28
N LEU A 112 -2.13 7.36 2.87
CA LEU A 112 -3.36 6.65 2.56
C LEU A 112 -4.32 6.66 3.76
N MET A 113 -3.84 6.31 4.95
CA MET A 113 -4.63 6.33 6.17
C MET A 113 -5.20 7.71 6.49
N ARG A 114 -4.46 8.81 6.25
CA ARG A 114 -5.00 10.17 6.42
C ARG A 114 -6.17 10.47 5.48
N TYR A 115 -6.14 9.99 4.24
CA TYR A 115 -7.25 10.18 3.30
C TYR A 115 -8.46 9.29 3.64
N VAL A 116 -8.20 8.04 4.02
CA VAL A 116 -9.24 7.10 4.43
C VAL A 116 -9.94 7.58 5.70
N LEU A 117 -9.21 8.13 6.67
CA LEU A 117 -9.78 8.72 7.88
C LEU A 117 -10.74 9.87 7.59
N LYS A 118 -10.54 10.61 6.49
CA LYS A 118 -11.42 11.68 6.00
C LYS A 118 -12.68 11.17 5.29
N GLY A 119 -12.89 9.86 5.20
CA GLY A 119 -14.11 9.25 4.64
C GLY A 119 -14.11 9.11 3.11
N ASN A 120 -13.06 9.54 2.41
CA ASN A 120 -12.99 9.45 0.96
C ASN A 120 -12.46 8.07 0.52
N PRO A 121 -13.15 7.37 -0.40
CA PRO A 121 -12.67 6.11 -0.96
C PRO A 121 -11.42 6.37 -1.83
N GLN A 122 -10.29 5.81 -1.41
CA GLN A 122 -9.01 5.98 -2.08
C GLN A 122 -8.50 4.62 -2.55
N ALA A 123 -7.91 4.59 -3.74
CA ALA A 123 -7.14 3.46 -4.25
C ALA A 123 -5.91 3.25 -3.35
N GLY A 124 -5.77 2.05 -2.75
CA GLY A 124 -4.67 1.74 -1.83
C GLY A 124 -3.35 1.51 -2.57
N LEU A 125 -3.40 0.83 -3.72
CA LEU A 125 -2.21 0.41 -4.47
C LEU A 125 -1.36 1.58 -4.99
N PRO A 126 -1.91 2.70 -5.51
CA PRO A 126 -1.10 3.80 -6.02
C PRO A 126 -0.26 4.48 -4.95
N LEU A 127 -0.84 4.72 -3.76
CA LEU A 127 -0.14 5.40 -2.68
C LEU A 127 0.88 4.48 -2.01
N LEU A 128 0.52 3.21 -1.79
CA LEU A 128 1.39 2.25 -1.13
C LEU A 128 2.60 1.85 -2.00
N ASN A 129 2.34 1.46 -3.25
CA ASN A 129 3.40 1.11 -4.19
C ASN A 129 4.16 2.35 -4.68
N GLY A 130 3.47 3.48 -4.86
CA GLY A 130 4.11 4.74 -5.22
C GLY A 130 5.06 5.22 -4.13
N GLY A 131 4.65 5.14 -2.86
CA GLY A 131 5.52 5.43 -1.72
C GLY A 131 6.74 4.52 -1.67
N ALA A 132 6.55 3.21 -1.85
CA ALA A 132 7.64 2.24 -1.90
C ALA A 132 8.65 2.54 -3.02
N LEU A 133 8.14 2.83 -4.23
CA LEU A 133 8.97 3.13 -5.40
C LEU A 133 9.72 4.47 -5.23
N LEU A 134 9.06 5.50 -4.69
CA LEU A 134 9.72 6.77 -4.39
C LEU A 134 10.82 6.59 -3.33
N GLY A 135 10.55 5.82 -2.28
CA GLY A 135 11.55 5.48 -1.27
C GLY A 135 12.75 4.74 -1.85
N PHE A 136 12.51 3.78 -2.74
CA PHE A 136 13.54 3.07 -3.49
C PHE A 136 14.39 4.03 -4.35
N ILE A 137 13.76 4.90 -5.15
CA ILE A 137 14.46 5.84 -6.04
C ILE A 137 15.29 6.84 -5.23
N ILE A 138 14.70 7.44 -4.19
CA ILE A 138 15.39 8.42 -3.34
C ILE A 138 16.60 7.77 -2.65
N ALA A 139 16.43 6.58 -2.06
CA ALA A 139 17.53 5.89 -1.42
C ALA A 139 18.62 5.46 -2.42
N SER A 140 18.24 5.02 -3.61
CA SER A 140 19.18 4.67 -4.67
C SER A 140 19.99 5.88 -5.14
N LEU A 141 19.34 7.04 -5.29
CA LEU A 141 20.00 8.31 -5.63
C LEU A 141 20.98 8.76 -4.54
N LEU A 142 20.61 8.62 -3.26
CA LEU A 142 21.48 8.98 -2.14
C LEU A 142 22.72 8.09 -2.05
N VAL A 143 22.56 6.80 -2.36
CA VAL A 143 23.62 5.79 -2.23
C VAL A 143 24.59 5.80 -3.42
N TYR A 144 24.09 5.88 -4.65
CA TYR A 144 24.94 5.81 -5.85
C TYR A 144 25.18 7.16 -6.53
N GLY A 145 24.40 8.20 -6.23
CA GLY A 145 24.48 9.49 -6.92
C GLY A 145 23.96 9.47 -8.37
N THR A 146 23.71 8.28 -8.92
CA THR A 146 23.16 8.01 -10.25
C THR A 146 22.09 6.92 -10.13
N VAL A 147 21.03 7.02 -10.95
CA VAL A 147 20.05 5.93 -11.02
C VAL A 147 20.67 4.83 -11.89
N HIS A 148 21.32 3.84 -11.27
CA HIS A 148 21.68 2.60 -11.96
C HIS A 148 20.39 1.78 -12.15
N ILE A 149 19.64 2.12 -13.20
CA ILE A 149 18.65 1.21 -13.78
C ILE A 149 19.47 0.19 -14.56
N GLY A 150 19.78 -0.94 -13.92
CA GLY A 150 20.38 -2.10 -14.58
C GLY A 150 19.43 -2.69 -15.60
#